data_AF-A0A954G7Z3-F1
#
_entry.id   AF-A0A954G7Z3-F1
#
_cell.length_a   1.000
_cell.length_b   1.000
_cell.length_c   1.000
_cell.angle_alpha   90.00
_cell.angle_beta   90.00
_cell.angle_gamma   90.00
#
_symmetry.space_group_name_H-M   'P 1'
#
loop_
_entity.id
_entity.type
_entity.pdbx_description
1 polymer ?
#
loop_
_entity_poly.entity_id
_entity_poly.type
_entity_poly.pdbx_seq_one_letter_code
_entity_poly.pdbx_strand_id
1 'polypeptide(L)'
;MIARTKNAYDAAIPSGNSISVRNLIRLSELTQTPKYRQHADESLQLFGRIIKRYPDRCAQLVQAVGEYLDSPLNQKQSAISVPAGEFHVLQFAAEEPEQLAAVNPGIELLVAAGLGQASPKKQLVTAKAYLSVDKLPAGKTCQVAIVLAIEEGWHINRNPASPDFLVPTTFTIKSNQNIKLSDVKYPAGHAFSVAGFDQPLQVYEKQAIIRGTLTIPAAAGGKAEQLELNVKYQACNDKTCIRPTTVSLKGNFQIARPGEPVNQVNQKWFQ
;
A
#
# COMPACT_ATOMS: atom_id res chain seq x y z
N MET A 1 11.40 44.94 3.30
CA MET A 1 11.58 43.47 3.40
C MET A 1 10.70 42.84 2.34
N ILE A 2 11.27 42.24 1.27
CA ILE A 2 10.46 41.55 0.25
C ILE A 2 10.24 40.12 0.74
N ALA A 3 9.09 39.86 1.37
CA ALA A 3 8.70 38.51 1.73
C ALA A 3 8.21 37.77 0.48
N ARG A 4 8.96 36.77 0.00
CA ARG A 4 8.49 35.87 -1.06
C ARG A 4 7.47 34.90 -0.47
N THR A 5 6.19 35.24 -0.56
CA THR A 5 5.11 34.40 -0.05
C THR A 5 4.77 33.28 -1.04
N LYS A 6 4.66 32.05 -0.55
CA LYS A 6 4.19 30.90 -1.34
C LYS A 6 2.66 30.84 -1.26
N ASN A 7 1.97 31.56 -2.15
CA ASN A 7 0.50 31.60 -2.18
C ASN A 7 -0.09 30.38 -2.90
N ALA A 8 -1.06 29.69 -2.27
CA ALA A 8 -1.79 28.56 -2.85
C ALA A 8 -3.16 28.95 -3.41
N TYR A 9 -3.68 30.12 -3.03
CA TYR A 9 -5.05 30.53 -3.28
C TYR A 9 -5.19 31.19 -4.64
N ASP A 10 -6.16 30.72 -5.40
CA ASP A 10 -6.60 31.35 -6.64
C ASP A 10 -7.57 32.50 -6.29
N ALA A 11 -7.39 33.64 -6.95
CA ALA A 11 -8.27 34.81 -6.83
C ALA A 11 -8.91 35.08 -8.20
N ALA A 12 -9.10 36.34 -8.59
CA ALA A 12 -9.50 36.69 -9.97
C ALA A 12 -8.48 36.21 -11.02
N ILE A 13 -7.25 35.91 -10.59
CA ILE A 13 -6.19 35.29 -11.39
C ILE A 13 -5.67 34.03 -10.67
N PRO A 14 -5.18 33.03 -11.42
CA PRO A 14 -4.65 31.82 -10.82
C PRO A 14 -3.36 32.12 -10.05
N SER A 15 -3.11 31.34 -8.98
CA SER A 15 -1.83 31.41 -8.26
C SER A 15 -0.66 31.08 -9.19
N GLY A 16 0.42 31.85 -9.10
CA GLY A 16 1.67 31.53 -9.80
C GLY A 16 2.19 30.13 -9.48
N ASN A 17 1.97 29.66 -8.24
CA ASN A 17 2.34 28.30 -7.84
C ASN A 17 1.43 27.26 -8.49
N SER A 18 0.12 27.50 -8.60
CA SER A 18 -0.81 26.56 -9.22
C SER A 18 -0.48 26.35 -10.69
N ILE A 19 -0.20 27.43 -11.43
CA ILE A 19 0.26 27.37 -12.82
C ILE A 19 1.64 26.73 -12.95
N SER A 20 2.57 27.03 -12.05
CA SER A 20 3.91 26.42 -12.07
C SER A 20 3.85 24.90 -11.90
N VAL A 21 3.01 24.39 -10.99
CA VAL A 21 2.81 22.94 -10.82
C VAL A 21 2.29 22.30 -12.10
N ARG A 22 1.27 22.87 -12.73
CA ARG A 22 0.70 22.33 -13.98
C ARG A 22 1.73 22.35 -15.12
N ASN A 23 2.52 23.42 -15.21
CA ASN A 23 3.61 23.50 -16.19
C ASN A 23 4.67 22.42 -15.94
N LEU A 24 5.03 22.17 -14.68
CA LEU A 24 5.99 21.13 -14.31
C LEU A 24 5.46 19.72 -14.64
N ILE A 25 4.18 19.46 -14.40
CA ILE A 25 3.51 18.21 -14.81
C ILE A 25 3.62 18.07 -16.33
N ARG A 26 3.23 19.09 -17.08
CA ARG A 26 3.25 19.05 -18.54
C ARG A 26 4.65 18.90 -19.12
N LEU A 27 5.63 19.62 -18.56
CA LEU A 27 7.03 19.51 -18.95
C LEU A 27 7.58 18.11 -18.67
N SER A 28 7.21 17.50 -17.55
CA SER A 28 7.64 16.13 -17.24
C SER A 28 7.16 15.12 -18.30
N GLU A 29 5.95 15.32 -18.83
CA GLU A 29 5.39 14.47 -19.88
C GLU A 29 6.08 14.71 -21.24
N LEU A 30 6.28 15.98 -21.61
CA LEU A 30 6.86 16.31 -22.91
C LEU A 30 8.34 15.98 -23.00
N THR A 31 9.08 16.21 -21.91
CA THR A 31 10.54 16.07 -21.88
C THR A 31 10.99 14.72 -21.31
N GLN A 32 10.08 13.95 -20.72
CA GLN A 32 10.38 12.71 -19.99
C GLN A 32 11.47 12.88 -18.92
N THR A 33 11.70 14.11 -18.43
CA THR A 33 12.73 14.41 -17.44
C THR A 33 12.15 14.31 -16.03
N PRO A 34 12.65 13.41 -15.16
CA PRO A 34 12.07 13.16 -13.84
C PRO A 34 12.04 14.37 -12.90
N LYS A 35 13.01 15.28 -13.04
CA LYS A 35 13.16 16.47 -12.18
C LYS A 35 11.90 17.36 -12.14
N TYR A 36 11.22 17.52 -13.28
CA TYR A 36 10.02 18.36 -13.34
C TYR A 36 8.86 17.71 -12.62
N ARG A 37 8.75 16.37 -12.71
CA ARG A 37 7.74 15.60 -12.00
C ARG A 37 7.95 15.69 -10.49
N GLN A 38 9.21 15.54 -10.05
CA GLN A 38 9.57 15.66 -8.65
C GLN A 38 9.20 17.04 -8.08
N HIS A 39 9.53 18.12 -8.78
CA HIS A 39 9.16 19.47 -8.32
C HIS A 39 7.64 19.72 -8.31
N ALA A 40 6.88 19.11 -9.23
CA ALA A 40 5.43 19.13 -9.18
C ALA A 40 4.89 18.40 -7.94
N ASP A 41 5.43 17.21 -7.64
CA ASP A 41 5.06 16.41 -6.47
C ASP A 41 5.33 17.15 -5.16
N GLU A 42 6.55 17.66 -4.98
CA GLU A 42 6.95 18.45 -3.81
C GLU A 42 6.01 19.65 -3.59
N SER A 43 5.64 20.34 -4.68
CA SER A 43 4.74 21.49 -4.64
C SER A 43 3.31 21.08 -4.27
N LEU A 44 2.81 19.98 -4.83
CA LEU A 44 1.48 19.44 -4.51
C LEU A 44 1.40 18.96 -3.05
N GLN A 45 2.44 18.29 -2.55
CA GLN A 45 2.52 17.85 -1.17
C GLN A 45 2.56 19.04 -0.20
N LEU A 46 3.33 20.09 -0.53
CA LEU A 46 3.40 21.32 0.25
C LEU A 46 2.02 21.97 0.41
N PHE A 47 1.24 22.04 -0.66
CA PHE A 47 -0.10 22.63 -0.65
C PHE A 47 -1.21 21.65 -0.29
N GLY A 48 -0.92 20.36 -0.13
CA GLY A 48 -1.91 19.30 0.06
C GLY A 48 -2.84 19.52 1.26
N ARG A 49 -2.32 20.07 2.37
CA ARG A 49 -3.15 20.43 3.53
C ARG A 49 -4.11 21.59 3.21
N ILE A 50 -3.67 22.57 2.44
CA ILE A 50 -4.47 23.74 2.04
C ILE A 50 -5.54 23.32 1.04
N ILE A 51 -5.18 22.54 0.02
CA ILE A 51 -6.10 21.98 -0.98
C ILE A 51 -7.20 21.15 -0.30
N LYS A 52 -6.85 20.30 0.67
CA LYS A 52 -7.82 19.48 1.42
C LYS A 52 -8.76 20.31 2.29
N ARG A 53 -8.26 21.41 2.86
CA ARG A 53 -9.03 22.24 3.79
C ARG A 53 -9.90 23.29 3.07
N TYR A 54 -9.45 23.79 1.93
CA TYR A 54 -10.07 24.87 1.16
C TYR A 54 -10.02 24.60 -0.36
N PRO A 55 -10.62 23.51 -0.86
CA PRO A 55 -10.53 23.12 -2.27
C PRO A 55 -11.09 24.19 -3.21
N ASP A 56 -12.19 24.85 -2.82
CA ASP A 56 -12.85 25.90 -3.61
C ASP A 56 -11.99 27.15 -3.79
N ARG A 57 -10.98 27.35 -2.93
CA ARG A 57 -10.03 28.47 -3.01
C ARG A 57 -8.76 28.11 -3.78
N CYS A 58 -8.62 26.88 -4.25
CA CYS A 58 -7.41 26.34 -4.88
C CYS A 58 -7.75 25.59 -6.18
N ALA A 59 -8.75 26.07 -6.93
CA ALA A 59 -9.30 25.39 -8.09
C ALA A 59 -8.24 24.88 -9.09
N GLN A 60 -7.17 25.67 -9.34
CA GLN A 60 -6.10 25.29 -10.26
C GLN A 60 -5.16 24.23 -9.68
N LEU A 61 -4.89 24.25 -8.38
CA LEU A 61 -4.15 23.16 -7.73
C LEU A 61 -4.97 21.87 -7.66
N VAL A 62 -6.29 21.97 -7.50
CA VAL A 62 -7.18 20.79 -7.58
C VAL A 62 -7.16 20.19 -8.98
N GLN A 63 -7.20 21.01 -10.03
CA GLN A 63 -7.02 20.55 -11.42
C GLN A 63 -5.63 19.93 -11.62
N ALA A 64 -4.57 20.54 -11.07
CA ALA A 64 -3.21 20.01 -11.14
C ALA A 64 -3.08 18.63 -10.47
N VAL A 65 -3.80 18.38 -9.37
CA VAL A 65 -3.85 17.05 -8.73
C VAL A 65 -4.49 16.03 -9.68
N GLY A 66 -5.59 16.38 -10.35
CA GLY A 66 -6.20 15.51 -11.36
C GLY A 66 -5.22 15.16 -12.50
N GLU A 67 -4.63 16.17 -13.11
CA GLU A 67 -3.62 16.02 -14.18
C GLU A 67 -2.40 15.19 -13.71
N TYR A 68 -1.95 15.41 -12.47
CA TYR A 68 -0.86 14.64 -11.89
C TYR A 68 -1.22 13.15 -11.77
N LEU A 69 -2.42 12.83 -11.27
CA LEU A 69 -2.87 11.46 -11.06
C LEU A 69 -3.14 10.71 -12.37
N ASP A 70 -3.68 11.39 -13.37
CA ASP A 70 -4.03 10.84 -14.68
C ASP A 70 -2.82 10.66 -15.62
N SER A 71 -1.66 11.20 -15.24
CA SER A 71 -0.45 11.16 -16.07
C SER A 71 0.06 9.74 -16.33
N PRO A 72 0.43 9.38 -17.59
CA PRO A 72 0.91 8.04 -17.96
C PRO A 72 2.24 7.64 -17.30
N LEU A 73 3.00 8.59 -16.74
CA LEU A 73 4.19 8.29 -15.93
C LEU A 73 3.83 7.56 -14.62
N ASN A 74 2.64 7.81 -14.08
CA ASN A 74 2.08 7.09 -12.94
C ASN A 74 1.77 5.61 -13.30
N GLN A 75 1.55 5.33 -14.58
CA GLN A 75 1.32 3.97 -15.10
C GLN A 75 2.64 3.22 -15.42
N LYS A 76 3.73 3.93 -15.78
CA LYS A 76 5.03 3.31 -16.11
C LYS A 76 5.93 3.00 -14.91
N GLN A 77 5.79 3.69 -13.77
CA GLN A 77 6.51 3.33 -12.52
C GLN A 77 6.02 2.00 -11.89
N SER A 78 4.99 1.38 -12.45
CA SER A 78 4.55 0.01 -12.10
C SER A 78 5.35 -1.10 -12.82
N ALA A 79 6.37 -0.76 -13.62
CA ALA A 79 7.18 -1.70 -14.37
C ALA A 79 8.67 -1.63 -13.97
N ILE A 80 9.02 -2.20 -12.82
CA ILE A 80 10.41 -2.55 -12.48
C ILE A 80 10.47 -4.08 -12.28
N SER A 81 11.44 -4.69 -12.97
CA SER A 81 11.75 -6.11 -13.05
C SER A 81 12.01 -6.77 -11.70
N VAL A 82 11.35 -7.91 -11.44
CA VAL A 82 11.30 -8.62 -10.15
C VAL A 82 12.04 -9.97 -10.26
N PRO A 83 12.87 -10.38 -9.27
CA PRO A 83 13.37 -11.74 -9.17
C PRO A 83 12.24 -12.72 -8.75
N ALA A 84 12.21 -13.92 -9.32
CA ALA A 84 11.10 -14.85 -9.16
C ALA A 84 10.93 -15.38 -7.72
N GLY A 85 9.68 -15.44 -7.22
CA GLY A 85 9.30 -16.31 -6.10
C GLY A 85 8.87 -15.66 -4.76
N GLU A 86 8.97 -14.34 -4.60
CA GLU A 86 8.56 -13.67 -3.35
C GLU A 86 7.36 -12.72 -3.53
N PHE A 87 6.46 -12.71 -2.55
CA PHE A 87 5.41 -11.70 -2.45
C PHE A 87 5.98 -10.41 -1.89
N HIS A 88 5.84 -9.32 -2.64
CA HIS A 88 6.23 -7.99 -2.19
C HIS A 88 4.98 -7.18 -1.82
N VAL A 89 5.09 -6.41 -0.74
CA VAL A 89 4.09 -5.40 -0.38
C VAL A 89 4.14 -4.32 -1.45
N LEU A 90 2.98 -3.92 -1.98
CA LEU A 90 2.87 -2.68 -2.76
C LEU A 90 3.04 -1.49 -1.82
N GLN A 91 4.28 -1.21 -1.46
CA GLN A 91 4.68 -0.01 -0.73
C GLN A 91 5.25 0.97 -1.75
N PHE A 92 4.80 2.22 -1.73
CA PHE A 92 5.58 3.32 -2.32
C PHE A 92 6.92 3.33 -1.57
N ALA A 93 8.01 3.01 -2.28
CA ALA A 93 9.34 2.94 -1.71
C ALA A 93 9.72 4.30 -1.10
N ALA A 94 10.05 4.30 0.20
CA ALA A 94 10.87 5.36 0.77
C ALA A 94 12.31 4.99 0.40
N GLU A 95 12.96 5.81 -0.43
CA GLU A 95 14.38 5.66 -0.76
C GLU A 95 15.25 6.07 0.45
N GLU A 96 16.39 5.39 0.63
CA GLU A 96 17.27 5.52 1.80
C GLU A 96 17.93 6.91 1.92
N PRO A 97 18.18 7.41 3.14
CA PRO A 97 18.59 8.81 3.38
C PRO A 97 20.02 9.14 2.95
N GLU A 98 20.85 8.16 2.60
CA GLU A 98 22.30 8.35 2.49
C GLU A 98 22.74 8.99 1.15
N GLN A 99 21.90 8.91 0.11
CA GLN A 99 22.22 9.49 -1.21
C GLN A 99 21.77 10.95 -1.40
N LEU A 100 20.95 11.51 -0.49
CA LEU A 100 20.41 12.88 -0.62
C LEU A 100 21.31 13.98 -0.05
N ALA A 101 22.29 13.64 0.79
CA ALA A 101 23.12 14.63 1.49
C ALA A 101 24.20 15.27 0.59
N ALA A 102 24.57 14.64 -0.53
CA ALA A 102 25.77 15.04 -1.28
C ALA A 102 25.56 16.17 -2.31
N VAL A 103 24.34 16.69 -2.52
CA VAL A 103 24.06 17.54 -3.70
C VAL A 103 23.35 18.87 -3.45
N ASN A 104 23.08 19.30 -2.22
CA ASN A 104 22.44 20.61 -2.01
C ASN A 104 22.74 21.27 -0.65
N PRO A 105 23.40 22.45 -0.60
CA PRO A 105 23.70 23.17 0.65
C PRO A 105 22.46 23.75 1.38
N GLY A 106 21.25 23.55 0.84
CA GLY A 106 19.99 23.94 1.49
C GLY A 106 19.37 22.86 2.40
N ILE A 107 19.86 21.61 2.34
CA ILE A 107 19.32 20.51 3.15
C ILE A 107 19.81 20.60 4.61
N GLU A 108 21.04 21.08 4.85
CA GLU A 108 21.56 21.28 6.21
C GLU A 108 20.69 22.25 7.03
N LEU A 109 20.15 23.30 6.42
CA LEU A 109 19.29 24.28 7.11
C LEU A 109 17.91 23.71 7.46
N LEU A 110 17.37 22.82 6.62
CA LEU A 110 16.09 22.14 6.84
C LEU A 110 16.20 21.02 7.88
N VAL A 111 17.32 20.30 7.90
CA VAL A 111 17.63 19.28 8.91
C VAL A 111 17.93 19.93 10.27
N ALA A 112 18.72 21.02 10.31
CA ALA A 112 19.03 21.75 11.53
C ALA A 112 17.83 22.48 12.15
N ALA A 113 16.82 22.84 11.35
CA ALA A 113 15.62 23.52 11.83
C ALA A 113 14.49 22.58 12.31
N GLY A 114 14.66 21.25 12.21
CA GLY A 114 13.62 20.27 12.61
C GLY A 114 12.31 20.34 11.82
N LEU A 115 12.25 21.17 10.77
CA LEU A 115 11.06 21.42 9.95
C LEU A 115 11.21 20.68 8.63
N GLY A 116 10.96 19.37 8.64
CA GLY A 116 11.08 18.58 7.41
C GLY A 116 11.02 17.07 7.54
N GLN A 117 10.94 16.52 8.75
CA GLN A 117 10.67 15.08 8.89
C GLN A 117 9.17 14.86 8.67
N ALA A 118 8.77 14.63 7.41
CA ALA A 118 7.56 13.87 7.16
C ALA A 118 7.83 12.49 7.76
N SER A 119 7.28 12.22 8.94
CA SER A 119 7.32 10.89 9.50
C SER A 119 6.71 9.95 8.45
N PRO A 120 7.40 8.87 8.04
CA PRO A 120 6.80 7.88 7.16
C PRO A 120 5.43 7.52 7.76
N LYS A 121 4.37 7.47 6.93
CA LYS A 121 3.04 7.05 7.40
C LYS A 121 3.24 5.74 8.14
N LYS A 122 3.10 5.78 9.47
CA LYS A 122 3.42 4.66 10.32
C LYS A 122 2.56 3.48 9.87
N GLN A 123 3.20 2.41 9.43
CA GLN A 123 2.52 1.24 8.92
C GLN A 123 2.05 0.42 10.10
N LEU A 124 0.83 0.71 10.57
CA LEU A 124 0.23 0.10 11.76
C LEU A 124 0.03 -1.42 11.61
N VAL A 125 -0.11 -1.88 10.36
CA VAL A 125 -0.21 -3.30 10.03
C VAL A 125 0.66 -3.58 8.81
N THR A 126 1.64 -4.48 8.98
CA THR A 126 2.46 -5.02 7.90
C THR A 126 1.98 -6.42 7.55
N ALA A 127 2.18 -6.84 6.30
CA ALA A 127 1.78 -8.16 5.84
C ALA A 127 2.92 -8.84 5.09
N LYS A 128 3.12 -10.13 5.35
CA LYS A 128 3.96 -11.02 4.56
C LYS A 128 3.14 -12.23 4.14
N ALA A 129 3.37 -12.75 2.94
CA ALA A 129 2.69 -13.93 2.46
C ALA A 129 3.66 -15.04 2.10
N TYR A 130 3.20 -16.28 2.28
CA TYR A 130 3.96 -17.49 2.04
C TYR A 130 3.09 -18.50 1.29
N LEU A 131 3.70 -19.19 0.33
CA LEU A 131 3.15 -20.42 -0.25
C LEU A 131 3.80 -21.62 0.43
N SER A 132 3.03 -22.70 0.57
CA SER A 132 3.52 -24.01 1.02
C SER A 132 4.43 -24.70 0.00
N VAL A 133 4.51 -24.16 -1.22
CA VAL A 133 5.20 -24.74 -2.38
C VAL A 133 6.07 -23.71 -3.08
N ASP A 134 7.16 -24.17 -3.69
CA ASP A 134 8.09 -23.34 -4.47
C ASP A 134 7.52 -22.94 -5.85
N LYS A 135 6.61 -23.78 -6.39
CA LYS A 135 5.90 -23.57 -7.65
C LYS A 135 4.43 -23.94 -7.50
N LEU A 136 3.57 -23.27 -8.25
CA LEU A 136 2.13 -23.55 -8.21
C LEU A 136 1.82 -24.87 -8.95
N PRO A 137 1.22 -25.88 -8.29
CA PRO A 137 1.03 -27.18 -8.91
C PRO A 137 -0.23 -27.21 -9.80
N ALA A 138 -0.04 -27.29 -11.12
CA ALA A 138 -1.16 -27.33 -12.08
C ALA A 138 -2.15 -28.46 -11.78
N GLY A 139 -3.44 -28.14 -11.73
CA GLY A 139 -4.52 -29.11 -11.50
C GLY A 139 -4.62 -29.61 -10.06
N LYS A 140 -3.82 -29.07 -9.14
CA LYS A 140 -3.81 -29.44 -7.73
C LYS A 140 -4.08 -28.22 -6.85
N THR A 141 -4.04 -28.45 -5.55
CA THR A 141 -4.15 -27.41 -4.53
C THR A 141 -2.81 -27.16 -3.85
N CYS A 142 -2.63 -25.97 -3.31
CA CYS A 142 -1.55 -25.65 -2.37
C CYS A 142 -2.06 -24.67 -1.31
N GLN A 143 -1.37 -24.59 -0.17
CA GLN A 143 -1.72 -23.64 0.90
C GLN A 143 -1.01 -22.30 0.72
N VAL A 144 -1.71 -21.24 1.12
CA VAL A 144 -1.22 -19.86 1.25
C VAL A 144 -1.44 -19.35 2.68
N ALA A 145 -0.45 -18.66 3.24
CA ALA A 145 -0.52 -18.05 4.56
C ALA A 145 -0.17 -16.57 4.49
N ILE A 146 -0.93 -15.73 5.18
CA ILE A 146 -0.66 -14.30 5.34
C ILE A 146 -0.38 -14.03 6.81
N VAL A 147 0.84 -13.58 7.10
CA VAL A 147 1.30 -13.16 8.42
C VAL A 147 1.15 -11.65 8.51
N LEU A 148 0.18 -11.21 9.30
CA LEU A 148 -0.03 -9.81 9.65
C LEU A 148 0.72 -9.52 10.94
N ALA A 149 1.57 -8.50 10.95
CA ALA A 149 2.15 -7.96 12.19
C ALA A 149 1.52 -6.60 12.47
N ILE A 150 0.99 -6.46 13.67
CA ILE A 150 0.18 -5.33 14.12
C ILE A 150 0.99 -4.57 15.15
N GLU A 151 1.09 -3.27 14.95
CA GLU A 151 1.84 -2.38 15.83
C GLU A 151 1.30 -2.43 17.26
N GLU A 152 2.20 -2.32 18.24
CA GLU A 152 1.84 -2.27 19.64
C GLU A 152 0.89 -1.10 19.95
N GLY A 153 -0.14 -1.37 20.76
CA GLY A 153 -1.20 -0.41 21.05
C GLY A 153 -2.29 -0.30 19.96
N TRP A 154 -2.18 -1.08 18.88
CA TRP A 154 -3.19 -1.19 17.83
C TRP A 154 -3.74 -2.61 17.71
N HIS A 155 -4.98 -2.69 17.21
CA HIS A 155 -5.65 -3.94 16.91
C HIS A 155 -6.41 -3.87 15.58
N ILE A 156 -6.74 -5.03 15.03
CA ILE A 156 -7.67 -5.17 13.90
C ILE A 156 -8.79 -6.14 14.28
N ASN A 157 -9.98 -5.96 13.71
CA ASN A 157 -11.13 -6.79 14.06
C ASN A 157 -10.99 -8.22 13.51
N ARG A 158 -11.46 -9.20 14.30
CA ARG A 158 -11.57 -10.60 13.91
C ARG A 158 -12.50 -10.80 12.71
N ASN A 159 -12.36 -11.93 12.02
CA ASN A 159 -13.38 -12.46 11.13
C ASN A 159 -13.90 -13.85 11.61
N PRO A 160 -15.22 -14.05 11.73
CA PRO A 160 -16.28 -13.04 11.62
C PRO A 160 -16.15 -11.95 12.68
N ALA A 161 -16.62 -10.76 12.34
CA ALA A 161 -16.65 -9.62 13.26
C ALA A 161 -17.61 -9.91 14.42
N SER A 162 -17.24 -9.46 15.62
CA SER A 162 -18.12 -9.50 16.79
C SER A 162 -17.82 -8.26 17.64
N PRO A 163 -18.79 -7.33 17.76
CA PRO A 163 -20.11 -7.31 17.12
C PRO A 163 -20.07 -7.18 15.57
N ASP A 164 -21.17 -7.49 14.90
CA ASP A 164 -21.26 -7.66 13.43
C ASP A 164 -21.15 -6.37 12.61
N PHE A 165 -21.40 -5.21 13.22
CA PHE A 165 -21.24 -3.90 12.60
C PHE A 165 -19.78 -3.44 12.47
N LEU A 166 -18.82 -4.16 13.06
CA LEU A 166 -17.40 -3.88 12.88
C LEU A 166 -16.92 -4.31 11.50
N VAL A 167 -15.92 -3.61 10.97
CA VAL A 167 -15.29 -3.99 9.69
C VAL A 167 -14.37 -5.21 9.93
N PRO A 168 -14.70 -6.42 9.45
CA PRO A 168 -13.89 -7.60 9.68
C PRO A 168 -12.60 -7.57 8.84
N THR A 169 -11.57 -8.26 9.34
CA THR A 169 -10.38 -8.55 8.53
C THR A 169 -10.71 -9.62 7.49
N THR A 170 -10.64 -9.30 6.19
CA THR A 170 -10.99 -10.25 5.11
C THR A 170 -9.83 -10.48 4.16
N PHE A 171 -9.74 -11.70 3.62
CA PHE A 171 -8.72 -12.10 2.66
C PHE A 171 -9.35 -12.49 1.32
N THR A 172 -8.90 -11.86 0.23
CA THR A 172 -9.29 -12.15 -1.15
C THR A 172 -8.07 -12.25 -2.06
N ILE A 173 -8.25 -12.79 -3.28
CA ILE A 173 -7.20 -12.86 -4.29
C ILE A 173 -7.67 -12.29 -5.64
N LYS A 174 -6.70 -11.84 -6.45
CA LYS A 174 -6.87 -11.70 -7.90
C LYS A 174 -5.82 -12.55 -8.59
N SER A 175 -6.23 -13.26 -9.62
CA SER A 175 -5.39 -14.18 -10.38
C SER A 175 -5.62 -13.96 -11.87
N ASN A 176 -4.55 -14.04 -12.66
CA ASN A 176 -4.64 -13.99 -14.12
C ASN A 176 -4.85 -15.39 -14.75
N GLN A 177 -4.63 -16.48 -14.01
CA GLN A 177 -4.91 -17.85 -14.46
C GLN A 177 -6.12 -18.48 -13.76
N ASN A 178 -7.06 -17.68 -13.26
CA ASN A 178 -8.30 -18.16 -12.60
C ASN A 178 -8.06 -19.06 -11.39
N ILE A 179 -6.99 -18.84 -10.62
CA ILE A 179 -6.77 -19.50 -9.33
C ILE A 179 -7.89 -19.09 -8.37
N LYS A 180 -8.41 -20.08 -7.62
CA LYS A 180 -9.48 -19.87 -6.65
C LYS A 180 -8.95 -20.01 -5.22
N LEU A 181 -9.39 -19.12 -4.33
CA LEU A 181 -9.16 -19.22 -2.89
C LEU A 181 -10.36 -19.90 -2.22
N SER A 182 -10.10 -20.92 -1.39
CA SER A 182 -11.08 -21.60 -0.54
C SER A 182 -10.54 -21.81 0.87
N ASP A 183 -11.40 -22.30 1.77
CA ASP A 183 -11.03 -22.79 3.11
C ASP A 183 -10.23 -21.79 3.94
N VAL A 184 -10.63 -20.50 3.88
CA VAL A 184 -9.92 -19.44 4.58
C VAL A 184 -10.13 -19.58 6.10
N LYS A 185 -9.05 -19.92 6.80
CA LYS A 185 -9.01 -20.06 8.26
C LYS A 185 -8.39 -18.81 8.87
N TYR A 186 -9.18 -18.13 9.67
CA TYR A 186 -8.76 -16.98 10.46
C TYR A 186 -8.36 -17.45 11.87
N PRO A 187 -7.38 -16.80 12.52
CA PRO A 187 -7.02 -17.14 13.90
C PRO A 187 -8.19 -16.78 14.85
N ALA A 188 -8.19 -17.39 16.03
CA ALA A 188 -9.26 -17.22 17.01
C ALA A 188 -9.44 -15.76 17.44
N GLY A 189 -8.34 -15.02 17.60
CA GLY A 189 -8.34 -13.68 18.20
C GLY A 189 -8.54 -13.75 19.71
N HIS A 190 -8.74 -12.60 20.34
CA HIS A 190 -9.04 -12.51 21.76
C HIS A 190 -9.97 -11.34 22.06
N ALA A 191 -10.55 -11.37 23.27
CA ALA A 191 -11.42 -10.33 23.76
C ALA A 191 -10.63 -9.07 24.17
N PHE A 192 -11.02 -7.91 23.66
CA PHE A 192 -10.44 -6.62 23.97
C PHE A 192 -11.53 -5.65 24.43
N SER A 193 -11.40 -5.16 25.66
CA SER A 193 -12.36 -4.24 26.25
C SER A 193 -11.95 -2.80 25.99
N VAL A 194 -12.87 -2.03 25.42
CA VAL A 194 -12.69 -0.59 25.16
C VAL A 194 -13.87 0.19 25.73
N ALA A 195 -13.60 1.43 26.14
CA ALA A 195 -14.66 2.33 26.57
C ALA A 195 -15.63 2.60 25.40
N GLY A 196 -16.94 2.54 25.67
CA GLY A 196 -17.99 2.75 24.67
C GLY A 196 -18.60 1.48 24.08
N PHE A 197 -18.15 0.29 24.51
CA PHE A 197 -18.77 -0.98 24.16
C PHE A 197 -19.11 -1.80 25.41
N ASP A 198 -20.35 -2.26 25.51
CA ASP A 198 -20.82 -3.07 26.64
C ASP A 198 -20.29 -4.50 26.59
N GLN A 199 -19.93 -5.00 25.41
CA GLN A 199 -19.34 -6.32 25.19
C GLN A 199 -17.91 -6.19 24.65
N PRO A 200 -16.98 -7.06 25.09
CA PRO A 200 -15.61 -7.07 24.56
C PRO A 200 -15.58 -7.31 23.05
N LEU A 201 -14.73 -6.55 22.36
CA LEU A 201 -14.48 -6.72 20.94
C LEU A 201 -13.64 -7.97 20.71
N GLN A 202 -13.87 -8.69 19.60
CA GLN A 202 -12.98 -9.77 19.19
C GLN A 202 -11.95 -9.24 18.19
N VAL A 203 -10.68 -9.21 18.60
CA VAL A 203 -9.63 -8.54 17.84
C VAL A 203 -8.37 -9.41 17.70
N TYR A 204 -7.50 -8.97 16.80
CA TYR A 204 -6.13 -9.42 16.69
C TYR A 204 -5.18 -8.30 17.14
N GLU A 205 -4.18 -8.65 17.95
CA GLU A 205 -3.07 -7.78 18.35
C GLU A 205 -1.74 -8.52 18.11
N LYS A 206 -0.65 -7.77 17.94
CA LYS A 206 0.72 -8.24 17.70
C LYS A 206 0.88 -9.02 16.40
N GLN A 207 0.19 -10.14 16.23
CA GLN A 207 0.25 -10.98 15.05
C GLN A 207 -1.06 -11.71 14.78
N ALA A 208 -1.43 -11.81 13.50
CA ALA A 208 -2.49 -12.70 13.01
C ALA A 208 -2.02 -13.46 11.78
N ILE A 209 -2.24 -14.78 11.77
CA ILE A 209 -1.89 -15.64 10.62
C ILE A 209 -3.18 -16.17 10.00
N ILE A 210 -3.50 -15.69 8.80
CA ILE A 210 -4.64 -16.14 7.99
C ILE A 210 -4.13 -17.19 7.01
N ARG A 211 -4.82 -18.34 6.92
CA ARG A 211 -4.45 -19.43 6.01
C ARG A 211 -5.57 -19.70 5.03
N GLY A 212 -5.25 -20.14 3.83
CA GLY A 212 -6.24 -20.56 2.84
C GLY A 212 -5.68 -21.58 1.86
N THR A 213 -6.58 -22.16 1.08
CA THR A 213 -6.26 -23.13 0.03
C THR A 213 -6.40 -22.47 -1.33
N LEU A 214 -5.36 -22.55 -2.15
CA LEU A 214 -5.40 -22.16 -3.55
C LEU A 214 -5.68 -23.40 -4.40
N THR A 215 -6.67 -23.30 -5.28
CA THR A 215 -6.95 -24.31 -6.33
C THR A 215 -6.44 -23.80 -7.67
N ILE A 216 -5.49 -24.52 -8.26
CA ILE A 216 -4.81 -24.11 -9.50
C ILE A 216 -5.41 -24.88 -10.67
N PRO A 217 -5.96 -24.21 -11.71
CA PRO A 217 -6.50 -24.90 -12.88
C PRO A 217 -5.43 -25.71 -13.64
N ALA A 218 -5.76 -26.91 -14.11
CA ALA A 218 -4.84 -27.74 -14.90
C ALA A 218 -4.41 -27.05 -16.20
N ALA A 219 -5.31 -26.30 -16.84
CA ALA A 219 -5.06 -25.53 -18.06
C ALA A 219 -4.06 -24.36 -17.90
N ALA A 220 -3.63 -24.08 -16.67
CA ALA A 220 -2.66 -23.05 -16.36
C ALA A 220 -1.22 -23.58 -16.31
N GLY A 221 -1.01 -24.90 -16.47
CA GLY A 221 0.32 -25.52 -16.43
C GLY A 221 1.31 -24.90 -17.41
N GLY A 222 2.51 -24.57 -16.93
CA GLY A 222 3.58 -23.94 -17.71
C GLY A 222 3.40 -22.45 -17.98
N LYS A 223 2.34 -21.81 -17.48
CA LYS A 223 2.11 -20.36 -17.62
C LYS A 223 2.68 -19.59 -16.42
N ALA A 224 2.95 -18.31 -16.66
CA ALA A 224 3.22 -17.36 -15.59
C ALA A 224 1.91 -16.89 -14.93
N GLU A 225 1.94 -16.81 -13.61
CA GLU A 225 0.88 -16.29 -12.76
C GLU A 225 1.36 -15.02 -12.08
N GLN A 226 0.55 -13.95 -12.14
CA GLN A 226 0.69 -12.81 -11.26
C GLN A 226 -0.43 -12.85 -10.23
N LEU A 227 -0.10 -13.34 -9.04
CA LEU A 227 -1.07 -13.52 -7.96
C LEU A 227 -1.04 -12.30 -7.04
N GLU A 228 -2.19 -11.66 -6.87
CA GLU A 228 -2.39 -10.55 -5.94
C GLU A 228 -3.22 -11.02 -4.75
N LEU A 229 -2.64 -10.97 -3.55
CA LEU A 229 -3.31 -11.25 -2.29
C LEU A 229 -3.74 -9.94 -1.63
N ASN A 230 -5.00 -9.84 -1.24
CA ASN A 230 -5.57 -8.63 -0.68
C ASN A 230 -6.13 -8.91 0.72
N VAL A 231 -5.62 -8.18 1.72
CA VAL A 231 -6.19 -8.21 3.08
C VAL A 231 -6.80 -6.86 3.39
N LYS A 232 -8.14 -6.82 3.49
CA LYS A 232 -8.88 -5.64 3.93
C LYS A 232 -9.02 -5.70 5.45
N TYR A 233 -8.75 -4.61 6.14
CA TYR A 233 -8.86 -4.52 7.58
C TYR A 233 -9.18 -3.09 8.03
N GLN A 234 -9.51 -2.92 9.31
CA GLN A 234 -9.60 -1.64 9.97
C GLN A 234 -8.75 -1.68 11.23
N ALA A 235 -7.74 -0.80 11.30
CA ALA A 235 -6.90 -0.66 12.49
C ALA A 235 -7.51 0.35 13.47
N CYS A 236 -7.61 -0.05 14.73
CA CYS A 236 -8.15 0.76 15.81
C CYS A 236 -7.23 0.70 17.03
N ASN A 237 -7.33 1.69 17.91
CA ASN A 237 -6.78 1.66 19.26
C ASN A 237 -7.89 2.01 20.26
N ASP A 238 -7.52 2.31 21.51
CA ASP A 238 -8.45 2.65 22.59
C ASP A 238 -9.24 3.95 22.38
N LYS A 239 -8.84 4.80 21.42
CA LYS A 239 -9.38 6.14 21.21
C LYS A 239 -9.93 6.38 19.82
N THR A 240 -9.40 5.71 18.81
CA THR A 240 -9.70 6.02 17.41
C THR A 240 -9.57 4.80 16.50
N CYS A 241 -10.30 4.86 15.40
CA CYS A 241 -10.19 3.92 14.29
C CYS A 241 -9.75 4.64 13.03
N ILE A 242 -8.78 4.04 12.34
CA ILE A 242 -8.38 4.48 11.00
C ILE A 242 -9.44 4.04 10.00
N ARG A 243 -9.52 4.73 8.85
CA ARG A 243 -10.39 4.30 7.75
C ARG A 243 -10.01 2.87 7.32
N PRO A 244 -10.98 2.03 6.97
CA PRO A 244 -10.68 0.72 6.40
C PRO A 244 -9.72 0.85 5.22
N THR A 245 -8.73 -0.04 5.19
CA THR A 245 -7.70 -0.06 4.16
C THR A 245 -7.44 -1.49 3.72
N THR A 246 -6.76 -1.63 2.59
CA THR A 246 -6.36 -2.92 2.03
C THR A 246 -4.85 -2.94 1.88
N VAL A 247 -4.19 -3.96 2.42
CA VAL A 247 -2.81 -4.29 2.06
C VAL A 247 -2.83 -5.29 0.90
N SER A 248 -2.09 -4.97 -0.15
CA SER A 248 -2.00 -5.77 -1.36
C SER A 248 -0.57 -6.31 -1.52
N LEU A 249 -0.45 -7.62 -1.64
CA LEU A 249 0.81 -8.33 -1.86
C LEU A 249 0.78 -8.94 -3.25
N LYS A 250 1.79 -8.64 -4.08
CA LYS A 250 1.90 -9.21 -5.43
C LYS A 250 3.10 -10.14 -5.51
N GLY A 251 2.91 -11.28 -6.14
CA GLY A 251 3.99 -12.21 -6.46
C GLY A 251 3.83 -12.75 -7.88
N ASN A 252 4.96 -12.94 -8.56
CA ASN A 252 5.02 -13.59 -9.86
C ASN A 252 5.50 -15.03 -9.68
N PHE A 253 4.71 -15.99 -10.14
CA PHE A 253 4.95 -17.41 -9.96
C PHE A 253 4.91 -18.14 -11.29
N GLN A 254 5.70 -19.21 -11.40
CA GLN A 254 5.56 -20.18 -12.47
C GLN A 254 4.61 -21.28 -12.01
N ILE A 255 3.66 -21.63 -12.87
CA ILE A 255 2.81 -22.79 -12.65
C ILE A 255 3.54 -24.00 -13.24
N ALA A 256 3.81 -24.99 -12.40
CA ALA A 256 4.51 -26.20 -12.76
C ALA A 256 3.84 -26.88 -13.96
N ARG A 257 4.63 -27.39 -14.91
CA ARG A 257 4.11 -28.20 -16.00
C ARG A 257 3.55 -29.52 -15.46
N PRO A 258 2.63 -30.18 -16.17
CA PRO A 258 2.20 -31.52 -15.81
C PRO A 258 3.40 -32.46 -15.62
N GLY A 259 3.51 -33.09 -14.44
CA GLY A 259 4.61 -34.00 -14.10
C GLY A 259 5.90 -33.33 -13.59
N GLU A 260 5.98 -32.00 -13.58
CA GLU A 260 7.12 -31.29 -13.00
C GLU A 260 7.10 -31.40 -11.46
N PRO A 261 8.24 -31.68 -10.80
CA PRO A 261 8.29 -31.77 -9.35
C PRO A 261 8.04 -30.41 -8.69
N VAL A 262 7.31 -30.44 -7.57
CA VAL A 262 6.99 -29.28 -6.73
C VAL A 262 7.45 -29.57 -5.31
N ASN A 263 8.30 -28.71 -4.76
CA ASN A 263 8.87 -28.88 -3.43
C ASN A 263 8.03 -28.17 -2.38
N GLN A 264 7.94 -28.77 -1.20
CA GLN A 264 7.34 -28.15 -0.03
C GLN A 264 8.30 -27.15 0.58
N VAL A 265 7.84 -25.92 0.81
CA VAL A 265 8.60 -24.83 1.44
C VAL A 265 7.76 -24.18 2.53
N ASN A 266 8.38 -23.33 3.36
CA ASN A 266 7.65 -22.47 4.32
C ASN A 266 6.74 -23.19 5.33
N GLN A 267 6.97 -24.49 5.58
CA GLN A 267 6.06 -25.34 6.37
C GLN A 267 5.75 -24.80 7.77
N LYS A 268 6.66 -24.03 8.37
CA LYS A 268 6.46 -23.36 9.67
C LYS A 268 5.22 -22.46 9.74
N TRP A 269 4.73 -21.97 8.60
CA TRP A 269 3.55 -21.08 8.55
C TRP A 269 2.23 -21.85 8.35
N PHE A 270 2.30 -23.16 8.16
CA PHE A 270 1.17 -24.03 7.78
C PHE A 270 0.84 -25.09 8.84
N GLN A 271 1.54 -25.05 9.97
CA GLN A 271 1.25 -25.84 11.17
C GLN A 271 -0.01 -25.30 11.88
#